data_AF-A0A5J4PEG8-F1
#
_entry.id   AF-A0A5J4PEG8-F1
#
_cell.length_a   1.000
_cell.length_b   1.000
_cell.length_c   1.000
_cell.angle_alpha   90.00
_cell.angle_beta   90.00
_cell.angle_gamma   90.00
#
_symmetry.space_group_name_H-M   'P 1'
#
loop_
_entity.id
_entity.type
_entity.pdbx_description
1 polymer ?
#
loop_
_entity_poly.entity_id
_entity_poly.type
_entity_poly.pdbx_seq_one_letter_code
_entity_poly.pdbx_strand_id
1 'polypeptide(L)'
;YEGKHDNCGNPPVRISSVELHSTVVWLKVYVFANQTCKYSYSFDGEKYTAIDRLFDVTKGAWIGAKIGLFCISPSVKEGKGYADVDYFRITPVNSNEIRQAHTFPDLSGATIRYYMLNENETRELPFATRNKLFSGNEKVAVIEGNSVKARSAGDCDLYFMQNGKKQLFARITVGWQVQNPILPYSWKMYVPDTEAHNFDGKIYIYGSLDMEYDGHFCSPYYISLMTPDLKRWESHGYSYTAFDEGSPYPGKILWDSDGSYHN
;
A
#
# COMPACT_ATOMS: atom_id res chain seq x y z
N TYR A 1 23.19 -8.20 8.09
CA TYR A 1 23.05 -9.10 9.25
C TYR A 1 22.05 -10.19 8.89
N GLU A 2 22.11 -11.36 9.49
CA GLU A 2 21.14 -12.46 9.34
C GLU A 2 20.54 -12.80 10.70
N GLY A 3 19.22 -12.93 10.76
CA GLY A 3 18.48 -13.44 11.92
C GLY A 3 17.94 -14.84 11.65
N LYS A 4 17.78 -15.65 12.70
CA LYS A 4 17.13 -16.96 12.61
C LYS A 4 15.96 -16.98 13.61
N HIS A 5 14.74 -17.19 13.10
CA HIS A 5 13.51 -17.55 13.83
C HIS A 5 13.23 -16.74 15.13
N ASP A 6 12.37 -15.72 14.99
CA ASP A 6 11.31 -15.15 15.86
C ASP A 6 11.34 -15.24 17.40
N ASN A 7 12.49 -15.39 18.05
CA ASN A 7 12.59 -15.08 19.48
C ASN A 7 13.66 -14.01 19.68
N CYS A 8 13.32 -12.91 20.37
CA CYS A 8 14.24 -11.83 20.78
C CYS A 8 15.50 -12.30 21.57
N GLY A 9 15.64 -13.60 21.84
CA GLY A 9 16.79 -14.22 22.49
C GLY A 9 18.00 -14.48 21.57
N ASN A 10 17.86 -14.39 20.25
CA ASN A 10 18.97 -14.62 19.30
C ASN A 10 19.38 -13.31 18.61
N PRO A 11 20.51 -12.68 19.00
CA PRO A 11 20.97 -11.46 18.36
C PRO A 11 21.33 -11.74 16.89
N PRO A 12 21.06 -10.80 15.97
CA PRO A 12 21.37 -10.97 14.57
C PRO A 12 22.88 -11.09 14.35
N VAL A 13 23.28 -12.02 13.47
CA VAL A 13 24.69 -12.29 13.17
C VAL A 13 25.15 -11.39 12.02
N ARG A 14 26.32 -10.75 12.17
CA ARG A 14 26.90 -9.94 11.09
C ARG A 14 27.46 -10.84 10.00
N ILE A 15 26.85 -10.82 8.81
CA ILE A 15 27.25 -11.64 7.66
C ILE A 15 28.28 -10.95 6.77
N SER A 16 28.13 -9.66 6.55
CA SER A 16 29.06 -8.83 5.78
C SER A 16 28.95 -7.39 6.28
N SER A 17 30.02 -6.62 6.13
CA SER A 17 30.06 -5.20 6.42
C SER A 17 31.01 -4.51 5.46
N VAL A 18 30.64 -3.29 5.09
CA VAL A 18 31.45 -2.39 4.29
C VAL A 18 31.63 -1.12 5.10
N GLU A 19 32.86 -0.65 5.20
CA GLU A 19 33.15 0.64 5.82
C GLU A 19 32.67 1.76 4.87
N LEU A 20 31.92 2.72 5.41
CA LEU A 20 31.43 3.85 4.62
C LEU A 20 32.49 4.95 4.61
N HIS A 21 32.72 5.52 3.44
CA HIS A 21 33.57 6.72 3.27
C HIS A 21 32.76 7.95 2.83
N SER A 22 31.42 7.84 2.87
CA SER A 22 30.45 8.86 2.49
C SER A 22 29.27 8.85 3.47
N THR A 23 28.60 9.98 3.61
CA THR A 23 27.35 10.12 4.37
C THR A 23 26.12 9.70 3.57
N VAL A 24 26.29 9.46 2.26
CA VAL A 24 25.23 8.97 1.36
C VAL A 24 25.67 7.64 0.77
N VAL A 25 24.75 6.67 0.76
CA VAL A 25 24.96 5.36 0.17
C VAL A 25 23.73 4.95 -0.63
N TRP A 26 23.96 4.40 -1.82
CA TRP A 26 22.91 3.79 -2.62
C TRP A 26 22.96 2.29 -2.41
N LEU A 27 21.82 1.69 -2.12
CA LEU A 27 21.68 0.25 -1.92
C LEU A 27 20.87 -0.35 -3.07
N LYS A 28 21.24 -1.55 -3.50
CA LYS A 28 20.56 -2.24 -4.59
C LYS A 28 20.61 -3.74 -4.39
N VAL A 29 19.47 -4.41 -4.57
CA VAL A 29 19.40 -5.86 -4.67
C VAL A 29 19.06 -6.24 -6.11
N TYR A 30 19.66 -7.32 -6.59
CA TYR A 30 19.20 -8.04 -7.76
C TYR A 30 18.48 -9.30 -7.28
N VAL A 31 17.22 -9.46 -7.63
CA VAL A 31 16.46 -10.70 -7.36
C VAL A 31 16.39 -11.47 -8.67
N PHE A 32 16.91 -12.69 -8.69
CA PHE A 32 17.02 -13.53 -9.87
C PHE A 32 15.91 -14.57 -9.91
N ALA A 33 15.49 -14.95 -11.13
CA ALA A 33 14.44 -15.94 -11.36
C ALA A 33 14.75 -17.33 -10.77
N ASN A 34 16.03 -17.64 -10.52
CA ASN A 34 16.47 -18.89 -9.88
C ASN A 34 16.34 -18.86 -8.34
N GLN A 35 15.52 -17.96 -7.78
CA GLN A 35 15.30 -17.80 -6.34
C GLN A 35 16.58 -17.46 -5.57
N THR A 36 17.46 -16.66 -6.18
CA THR A 36 18.63 -16.10 -5.49
C THR A 36 18.60 -14.58 -5.56
N CYS A 37 19.30 -13.92 -4.65
CA CYS A 37 19.50 -12.48 -4.73
C CYS A 37 20.95 -12.08 -4.46
N LYS A 38 21.36 -10.94 -5.01
CA LYS A 38 22.69 -10.35 -4.81
C LYS A 38 22.57 -8.89 -4.43
N TYR A 39 23.15 -8.53 -3.29
CA TYR A 39 23.19 -7.16 -2.82
C TYR A 39 24.39 -6.42 -3.41
N SER A 40 24.22 -5.12 -3.61
CA SER A 40 25.24 -4.20 -4.10
C SER A 40 25.04 -2.82 -3.49
N TYR A 41 26.10 -2.04 -3.44
CA TYR A 41 26.08 -0.68 -2.91
C TYR A 41 26.88 0.25 -3.82
N SER A 42 26.64 1.55 -3.71
CA SER A 42 27.40 2.59 -4.41
C SER A 42 27.57 3.82 -3.50
N PHE A 43 28.65 4.57 -3.71
CA PHE A 43 28.93 5.85 -3.04
C PHE A 43 28.76 7.06 -3.96
N ASP A 44 28.50 6.84 -5.25
CA ASP A 44 28.32 7.88 -6.27
C ASP A 44 26.94 7.80 -6.97
N GLY A 45 26.17 6.75 -6.70
CA GLY A 45 24.88 6.48 -7.35
C GLY A 45 25.00 5.91 -8.77
N GLU A 46 26.22 5.79 -9.31
CA GLU A 46 26.48 5.37 -10.69
C GLU A 46 27.13 3.98 -10.73
N LYS A 47 28.22 3.79 -9.99
CA LYS A 47 29.00 2.56 -9.98
C LYS A 47 28.67 1.73 -8.75
N TYR A 48 28.05 0.57 -8.98
CA TYR A 48 27.68 -0.37 -7.93
C TYR A 48 28.74 -1.45 -7.74
N THR A 49 29.18 -1.60 -6.49
CA THR A 49 30.02 -2.71 -6.03
C THR A 49 29.13 -3.78 -5.43
N ALA A 50 29.20 -4.99 -5.97
CA ALA A 50 28.43 -6.11 -5.43
C ALA A 50 29.06 -6.63 -4.13
N ILE A 51 28.22 -7.00 -3.17
CA ILE A 51 28.65 -7.81 -2.03
C ILE A 51 28.90 -9.22 -2.57
N ASP A 52 30.08 -9.77 -2.31
CA ASP A 52 30.53 -11.05 -2.88
C ASP A 52 29.89 -12.26 -2.19
N ARG A 53 28.56 -12.33 -2.29
CA ARG A 53 27.71 -13.41 -1.79
C ARG A 53 26.39 -13.42 -2.54
N LEU A 54 26.00 -14.59 -3.02
CA LEU A 54 24.63 -14.88 -3.43
C LEU A 54 23.85 -15.37 -2.21
N PHE A 55 22.61 -14.94 -2.11
CA PHE A 55 21.71 -15.32 -1.03
C PHE A 55 20.57 -16.13 -1.62
N ASP A 56 20.32 -17.31 -1.09
CA ASP A 56 19.15 -18.08 -1.46
C ASP A 56 17.92 -17.42 -0.86
N VAL A 57 16.92 -17.22 -1.71
CA VAL A 57 15.61 -16.71 -1.32
C VAL A 57 14.77 -17.93 -0.93
N THR A 58 14.83 -18.31 0.33
CA THR A 58 14.10 -19.46 0.85
C THR A 58 12.71 -19.06 1.33
N LYS A 59 11.74 -19.95 1.14
CA LYS A 59 10.37 -19.76 1.62
C LYS A 59 10.38 -19.63 3.16
N GLY A 60 9.78 -18.56 3.68
CA GLY A 60 9.50 -18.41 5.11
C GLY A 60 8.31 -19.29 5.55
N ALA A 61 7.79 -19.06 6.76
CA ALA A 61 6.65 -19.83 7.26
C ALA A 61 5.37 -19.60 6.43
N TRP A 62 5.06 -18.33 6.09
CA TRP A 62 3.76 -17.97 5.51
C TRP A 62 3.78 -16.94 4.36
N ILE A 63 4.91 -16.27 4.06
CA ILE A 63 4.97 -15.20 3.05
C ILE A 63 6.17 -15.39 2.09
N GLY A 64 6.03 -14.89 0.86
CA GLY A 64 7.10 -14.79 -0.14
C GLY A 64 8.24 -13.84 0.27
N ALA A 65 9.21 -13.67 -0.62
CA ALA A 65 10.41 -12.87 -0.35
C ALA A 65 10.07 -11.38 -0.20
N LYS A 66 10.32 -10.80 0.98
CA LYS A 66 10.17 -9.36 1.22
C LYS A 66 11.51 -8.64 1.12
N ILE A 67 11.50 -7.42 0.59
CA ILE A 67 12.62 -6.47 0.69
C ILE A 67 12.20 -5.26 1.51
N GLY A 68 13.09 -4.77 2.35
CA GLY A 68 12.88 -3.56 3.14
C GLY A 68 14.21 -2.94 3.54
N LEU A 69 14.14 -1.69 3.99
CA LEU A 69 15.25 -0.98 4.61
C LEU A 69 15.04 -0.99 6.12
N PHE A 70 16.10 -1.29 6.85
CA PHE A 70 16.07 -1.37 8.31
C PHE A 70 17.26 -0.58 8.88
N CYS A 71 16.98 0.29 9.85
CA CYS A 71 18.00 0.90 10.71
C CYS A 71 17.89 0.25 12.09
N ILE A 72 18.79 -0.68 12.38
CA ILE A 72 18.77 -1.46 13.62
C ILE A 72 19.97 -1.14 14.50
N SER A 73 19.73 -1.01 15.80
CA SER A 73 20.78 -1.14 16.80
C SER A 73 21.01 -2.63 17.05
N PRO A 74 22.22 -3.19 16.81
CA PRO A 74 22.48 -4.60 17.11
C PRO A 74 22.41 -4.92 18.60
N SER A 75 22.39 -3.90 19.47
CA SER A 75 22.14 -4.06 20.91
C SER A 75 20.65 -3.94 21.22
N VAL A 76 20.15 -4.73 22.17
CA VAL A 76 18.76 -4.64 22.70
C VAL A 76 18.50 -3.32 23.46
N LYS A 77 19.49 -2.44 23.56
CA LYS A 77 19.36 -1.11 24.20
C LYS A 77 18.79 -0.10 23.20
N GLU A 78 17.99 0.84 23.70
CA GLU A 78 17.50 1.98 22.91
C GLU A 78 18.67 2.70 22.21
N GLY A 79 18.59 2.76 20.88
CA GLY A 79 19.52 3.51 20.05
C GLY A 79 18.94 4.87 19.67
N LYS A 80 19.79 5.89 19.53
CA LYS A 80 19.42 7.21 18.96
C LYS A 80 19.75 7.34 17.48
N GLY A 81 20.17 6.24 16.84
CA GLY A 81 20.52 6.23 15.42
C GLY A 81 19.29 6.27 14.53
N TYR A 82 19.36 7.03 13.45
CA TYR A 82 18.34 7.09 12.40
C TYR A 82 19.03 7.02 11.04
N ALA A 83 18.25 6.73 10.01
CA ALA A 83 18.67 6.81 8.62
C ALA A 83 17.58 7.51 7.83
N ASP A 84 17.94 8.55 7.09
CA ASP A 84 17.04 9.24 6.17
C ASP A 84 17.08 8.53 4.82
N VAL A 85 15.92 8.17 4.29
CA VAL A 85 15.77 7.47 3.01
C VAL A 85 15.06 8.39 2.04
N ASP A 86 15.73 8.79 0.97
CA ASP A 86 15.19 9.69 -0.05
C ASP A 86 14.13 8.97 -0.92
N TYR A 87 14.49 7.83 -1.51
CA TYR A 87 13.58 7.04 -2.32
C TYR A 87 13.89 5.55 -2.33
N PHE A 88 12.88 4.75 -2.64
CA PHE A 88 13.01 3.32 -2.96
C PHE A 88 12.55 3.11 -4.40
N ARG A 89 13.40 2.50 -5.23
CA ARG A 89 13.11 2.28 -6.66
C ARG A 89 13.12 0.80 -6.98
N ILE A 90 12.01 0.33 -7.55
CA ILE A 90 11.88 -1.02 -8.11
C ILE A 90 11.83 -0.88 -9.63
N THR A 91 12.67 -1.64 -10.32
CA THR A 91 12.66 -1.70 -11.79
C THR A 91 12.58 -3.16 -12.21
N PRO A 92 11.67 -3.52 -13.14
CA PRO A 92 11.67 -4.85 -13.72
C PRO A 92 13.00 -5.12 -14.41
N VAL A 93 13.43 -6.37 -14.37
CA VAL A 93 14.44 -6.90 -15.29
C VAL A 93 13.66 -7.29 -16.54
N ASN A 94 13.89 -6.59 -17.66
CA ASN A 94 13.01 -6.62 -18.85
C ASN A 94 12.43 -8.00 -19.22
N SER A 95 11.10 -8.11 -19.21
CA SER A 95 10.31 -9.09 -19.95
C SER A 95 8.95 -8.47 -20.33
N ASN A 96 8.58 -8.57 -21.61
CA ASN A 96 7.46 -7.86 -22.26
C ASN A 96 6.10 -8.60 -22.18
N GLU A 97 5.01 -7.80 -22.26
CA GLU A 97 3.56 -8.09 -22.53
C GLU A 97 2.72 -8.68 -21.35
N ILE A 98 1.43 -8.36 -21.10
CA ILE A 98 0.23 -8.29 -21.98
C ILE A 98 -0.86 -7.28 -21.42
N ARG A 99 -1.99 -7.04 -22.15
CA ARG A 99 -3.17 -6.13 -21.93
C ARG A 99 -4.60 -6.78 -21.86
N GLN A 100 -5.51 -6.13 -21.09
CA GLN A 100 -7.01 -5.97 -21.14
C GLN A 100 -7.96 -7.19 -21.02
N ALA A 101 -9.23 -7.16 -20.52
CA ALA A 101 -10.18 -6.18 -19.90
C ALA A 101 -11.46 -6.93 -19.36
N HIS A 102 -12.33 -6.28 -18.55
CA HIS A 102 -13.83 -6.20 -18.64
C HIS A 102 -14.60 -6.01 -17.29
N THR A 103 -15.70 -5.23 -17.35
CA THR A 103 -16.64 -4.67 -16.34
C THR A 103 -17.83 -5.58 -15.94
N PHE A 104 -18.44 -5.42 -14.74
CA PHE A 104 -19.92 -5.38 -14.48
C PHE A 104 -20.30 -4.88 -13.03
N PRO A 105 -21.57 -4.44 -12.76
CA PRO A 105 -22.04 -3.87 -11.48
C PRO A 105 -23.19 -4.65 -10.75
N ASP A 106 -23.30 -4.55 -9.41
CA ASP A 106 -24.43 -4.00 -8.62
C ASP A 106 -24.06 -3.89 -7.12
N LEU A 107 -24.48 -2.82 -6.45
CA LEU A 107 -23.90 -2.19 -5.25
C LEU A 107 -24.85 -2.19 -4.04
N SER A 108 -25.18 -3.36 -3.48
CA SER A 108 -25.93 -3.43 -2.20
C SER A 108 -25.01 -3.69 -1.01
N GLY A 109 -24.25 -2.66 -0.63
CA GLY A 109 -23.40 -2.66 0.56
C GLY A 109 -22.27 -1.65 0.40
N ALA A 110 -22.62 -0.37 0.24
CA ALA A 110 -21.74 0.72 -0.20
C ALA A 110 -20.28 0.54 0.24
N THR A 111 -19.43 0.15 -0.71
CA THR A 111 -17.99 0.17 -0.51
C THR A 111 -17.56 1.63 -0.34
N ILE A 112 -17.12 2.00 0.87
CA ILE A 112 -16.68 3.36 1.14
C ILE A 112 -15.49 3.64 0.22
N ARG A 113 -15.55 4.74 -0.53
CA ARG A 113 -14.41 5.23 -1.33
C ARG A 113 -13.54 6.13 -0.49
N TYR A 114 -12.26 6.19 -0.82
CA TYR A 114 -11.30 7.02 -0.13
C TYR A 114 -10.52 7.84 -1.15
N TYR A 115 -10.41 9.14 -0.94
CA TYR A 115 -9.67 10.03 -1.83
C TYR A 115 -8.80 10.99 -1.04
N MET A 116 -7.52 11.01 -1.37
CA MET A 116 -6.58 12.00 -0.88
C MET A 116 -6.35 13.06 -1.96
N LEU A 117 -6.57 14.33 -1.61
CA LEU A 117 -6.52 15.46 -2.55
C LEU A 117 -5.55 16.53 -2.06
N ASN A 118 -4.98 17.27 -3.00
CA ASN A 118 -4.32 18.54 -2.70
C ASN A 118 -5.37 19.64 -2.46
N GLU A 119 -4.97 20.73 -1.80
CA GLU A 119 -5.84 21.90 -1.68
C GLU A 119 -6.18 22.46 -3.07
N ASN A 120 -7.44 22.87 -3.25
CA ASN A 120 -8.00 23.35 -4.51
C ASN A 120 -8.06 22.33 -5.67
N GLU A 121 -7.70 21.07 -5.44
CA GLU A 121 -7.87 20.00 -6.42
C GLU A 121 -9.36 19.68 -6.62
N THR A 122 -9.75 19.48 -7.87
CA THR A 122 -11.08 18.96 -8.23
C THR A 122 -10.93 17.53 -8.74
N ARG A 123 -11.69 16.60 -8.16
CA ARG A 123 -11.73 15.20 -8.53
C ARG A 123 -13.11 14.84 -9.06
N GLU A 124 -13.18 14.36 -10.29
CA GLU A 124 -14.40 13.72 -10.80
C GLU A 124 -14.67 12.42 -10.06
N LEU A 125 -15.91 12.19 -9.68
CA LEU A 125 -16.33 10.95 -9.04
C LEU A 125 -16.57 9.91 -10.13
N PRO A 126 -15.89 8.74 -10.11
CA PRO A 126 -15.88 7.77 -11.20
C PRO A 126 -17.25 7.10 -11.46
N PHE A 127 -18.23 7.33 -10.58
CA PHE A 127 -19.57 6.79 -10.71
C PHE A 127 -20.58 7.92 -10.59
N ALA A 128 -21.45 8.08 -11.59
CA ALA A 128 -22.61 8.95 -11.50
C ALA A 128 -23.52 8.42 -10.38
N THR A 129 -23.73 9.23 -9.33
CA THR A 129 -24.61 8.84 -8.24
C THR A 129 -26.06 9.08 -8.64
N ARG A 130 -26.93 8.07 -8.48
CA ARG A 130 -28.39 8.27 -8.63
C ARG A 130 -28.95 9.22 -7.57
N ASN A 131 -28.29 9.25 -6.41
CA ASN A 131 -28.66 10.10 -5.29
C ASN A 131 -27.82 11.37 -5.25
N LYS A 132 -28.43 12.48 -4.85
CA LYS A 132 -27.70 13.72 -4.57
C LYS A 132 -26.71 13.50 -3.41
N LEU A 133 -25.45 13.85 -3.64
CA LEU A 133 -24.41 13.86 -2.61
C LEU A 133 -24.39 15.17 -1.82
N PHE A 134 -23.93 15.07 -0.59
CA PHE A 134 -23.75 16.16 0.34
C PHE A 134 -22.36 16.06 0.97
N SER A 135 -21.76 17.23 1.24
CA SER A 135 -20.52 17.33 2.00
C SER A 135 -20.82 17.39 3.49
N GLY A 136 -20.09 16.62 4.29
CA GLY A 136 -20.10 16.72 5.76
C GLY A 136 -19.33 17.92 6.30
N ASN A 137 -18.42 18.50 5.51
CA ASN A 137 -17.62 19.64 5.89
C ASN A 137 -17.22 20.47 4.66
N GLU A 138 -18.07 21.41 4.27
CA GLU A 138 -17.87 22.28 3.10
C GLU A 138 -16.64 23.19 3.19
N LYS A 139 -16.08 23.39 4.39
CA LYS A 139 -14.80 24.10 4.54
C LYS A 139 -13.62 23.28 4.00
N VAL A 140 -13.71 21.96 4.07
CA VAL A 140 -12.66 21.03 3.60
C VAL A 140 -12.89 20.62 2.15
N ALA A 141 -14.12 20.22 1.80
CA ALA A 141 -14.45 19.81 0.44
C ALA A 141 -15.92 20.09 0.11
N VAL A 142 -16.20 20.52 -1.13
CA VAL A 142 -17.57 20.81 -1.61
C VAL A 142 -17.90 19.94 -2.82
N ILE A 143 -19.19 19.63 -3.01
CA ILE A 143 -19.67 18.94 -4.20
C ILE A 143 -19.98 19.97 -5.30
N GLU A 144 -19.40 19.79 -6.48
CA GLU A 144 -19.64 20.61 -7.67
C GLU A 144 -20.04 19.69 -8.84
N GLY A 145 -21.35 19.58 -9.10
CA GLY A 145 -21.87 18.64 -10.10
C GLY A 145 -21.57 17.18 -9.73
N ASN A 146 -20.83 16.47 -10.59
CA ASN A 146 -20.35 15.10 -10.34
C ASN A 146 -18.90 15.05 -9.82
N SER A 147 -18.40 16.17 -9.31
CA SER A 147 -17.04 16.29 -8.77
C SER A 147 -17.05 16.69 -7.31
N VAL A 148 -15.96 16.40 -6.62
CA VAL A 148 -15.61 16.99 -5.34
C VAL A 148 -14.45 17.96 -5.52
N LYS A 149 -14.58 19.15 -4.96
CA LYS A 149 -13.53 20.17 -4.96
C LYS A 149 -13.00 20.37 -3.55
N ALA A 150 -11.71 20.12 -3.37
CA ALA A 150 -10.99 20.40 -2.14
C ALA A 150 -10.87 21.91 -1.90
N ARG A 151 -10.91 22.32 -0.63
CA ARG A 151 -10.89 23.73 -0.20
C ARG A 151 -9.74 24.01 0.75
N SER A 152 -9.65 23.26 1.85
CA SER A 152 -8.56 23.39 2.83
C SER A 152 -8.21 22.04 3.43
N ALA A 153 -7.01 21.93 4.00
CA ALA A 153 -6.59 20.74 4.72
C ALA A 153 -7.62 20.25 5.76
N GLY A 154 -7.77 18.93 5.85
CA GLY A 154 -8.67 18.26 6.79
C GLY A 154 -9.44 17.09 6.17
N ASP A 155 -10.35 16.52 6.96
CA ASP A 155 -11.20 15.40 6.56
C ASP A 155 -12.64 15.83 6.29
N CYS A 156 -13.26 15.18 5.31
CA CYS A 156 -14.66 15.38 4.95
C CYS A 156 -15.29 14.07 4.47
N ASP A 157 -16.40 13.69 5.08
CA ASP A 157 -17.24 12.59 4.59
C ASP A 157 -18.26 13.12 3.56
N LEU A 158 -18.33 12.47 2.40
CA LEU A 158 -19.40 12.67 1.42
C LEU A 158 -20.47 11.63 1.67
N TYR A 159 -21.74 12.05 1.69
CA TYR A 159 -22.86 11.18 1.99
C TYR A 159 -24.05 11.44 1.08
N PHE A 160 -24.94 10.46 0.97
CA PHE A 160 -26.29 10.62 0.41
C PHE A 160 -27.35 10.27 1.45
N MET A 161 -28.60 10.63 1.18
CA MET A 161 -29.73 10.27 2.02
C MET A 161 -30.44 9.04 1.44
N GLN A 162 -30.65 8.02 2.27
CA GLN A 162 -31.45 6.84 1.92
C GLN A 162 -32.39 6.53 3.09
N ASN A 163 -33.69 6.45 2.81
CA ASN A 163 -34.73 6.19 3.83
C ASN A 163 -34.61 7.12 5.05
N GLY A 164 -34.32 8.41 4.82
CA GLY A 164 -34.15 9.42 5.88
C GLY A 164 -32.84 9.33 6.66
N LYS A 165 -31.93 8.40 6.33
CA LYS A 165 -30.64 8.23 7.01
C LYS A 165 -29.47 8.64 6.10
N LYS A 166 -28.43 9.23 6.69
CA LYS A 166 -27.17 9.49 5.99
C LYS A 166 -26.46 8.16 5.70
N GLN A 167 -26.07 7.96 4.45
CA GLN A 167 -25.25 6.85 3.99
C GLN A 167 -23.91 7.40 3.52
N LEU A 168 -22.82 6.89 4.09
CA LEU A 168 -21.47 7.28 3.68
C LEU A 168 -21.20 6.81 2.26
N PHE A 169 -20.70 7.73 1.42
CA PHE A 169 -20.32 7.44 0.04
C PHE A 169 -18.79 7.41 -0.11
N ALA A 170 -18.11 8.43 0.39
CA ALA A 170 -16.66 8.55 0.33
C ALA A 170 -16.10 9.32 1.51
N ARG A 171 -14.86 9.04 1.89
CA ARG A 171 -14.04 9.86 2.79
C ARG A 171 -13.00 10.61 1.98
N ILE A 172 -12.94 11.91 2.18
CA ILE A 172 -11.99 12.83 1.53
C ILE A 172 -11.02 13.31 2.59
N THR A 173 -9.73 13.25 2.28
CA THR A 173 -8.68 13.90 3.08
C THR A 173 -7.93 14.88 2.19
N VAL A 174 -7.86 16.13 2.61
CA VAL A 174 -7.17 17.19 1.89
C VAL A 174 -5.87 17.53 2.61
N GLY A 175 -4.78 17.68 1.86
CA GLY A 175 -3.52 18.21 2.38
C GLY A 175 -2.75 17.29 3.33
N TRP A 176 -2.98 15.97 3.27
CA TRP A 176 -2.19 14.99 4.02
C TRP A 176 -0.77 14.89 3.46
N GLN A 177 0.25 14.97 4.32
CA GLN A 177 1.66 14.96 3.90
C GLN A 177 2.53 13.90 4.61
N VAL A 178 1.94 13.05 5.45
CA VAL A 178 2.70 12.02 6.17
C VAL A 178 2.90 10.79 5.28
N GLN A 179 4.15 10.32 5.17
CA GLN A 179 4.51 9.15 4.37
C GLN A 179 4.59 7.84 5.16
N ASN A 180 4.58 7.88 6.50
CA ASN A 180 4.53 6.66 7.31
C ASN A 180 3.77 6.88 8.64
N PRO A 181 2.60 6.23 8.85
CA PRO A 181 1.87 5.43 7.86
C PRO A 181 1.39 6.30 6.69
N ILE A 182 1.31 5.66 5.51
CA ILE A 182 0.97 6.31 4.24
C ILE A 182 -0.48 6.83 4.22
N LEU A 183 -1.38 6.16 4.95
CA LEU A 183 -2.81 6.48 4.96
C LEU A 183 -3.19 7.37 6.15
N PRO A 184 -4.19 8.26 6.00
CA PRO A 184 -4.70 9.06 7.10
C PRO A 184 -5.29 8.17 8.18
N TYR A 185 -4.95 8.44 9.45
CA TYR A 185 -5.54 7.73 10.59
C TYR A 185 -7.06 7.82 10.63
N SER A 186 -7.61 8.92 10.11
CA SER A 186 -9.04 9.14 10.01
C SER A 186 -9.72 8.08 9.16
N TRP A 187 -9.03 7.44 8.21
CA TRP A 187 -9.61 6.38 7.38
C TRP A 187 -9.85 5.09 8.18
N LYS A 188 -9.17 4.89 9.32
CA LYS A 188 -9.23 3.66 10.12
C LYS A 188 -9.04 2.39 9.26
N MET A 189 -8.21 2.53 8.23
CA MET A 189 -7.93 1.50 7.25
C MET A 189 -6.56 0.91 7.57
N TYR A 190 -6.56 -0.35 7.96
CA TYR A 190 -5.35 -1.11 8.28
C TYR A 190 -5.23 -2.21 7.25
N VAL A 191 -4.15 -2.17 6.47
CA VAL A 191 -3.94 -3.08 5.35
C VAL A 191 -2.58 -3.75 5.56
N PRO A 192 -2.51 -4.83 6.35
CA PRO A 192 -1.32 -5.64 6.48
C PRO A 192 -1.06 -6.45 5.20
N ASP A 193 0.13 -7.01 5.12
CA ASP A 193 0.54 -7.95 4.06
C ASP A 193 0.20 -7.44 2.66
N THR A 194 0.53 -6.18 2.45
CA THR A 194 0.25 -5.49 1.21
C THR A 194 1.23 -5.91 0.11
N GLU A 195 0.67 -6.14 -1.08
CA GLU A 195 1.43 -6.33 -2.31
C GLU A 195 1.30 -5.09 -3.19
N ALA A 196 2.41 -4.67 -3.80
CA ALA A 196 2.46 -3.48 -4.65
C ALA A 196 2.76 -3.86 -6.11
N HIS A 197 1.93 -3.39 -7.02
CA HIS A 197 2.11 -3.54 -8.46
C HIS A 197 2.21 -2.18 -9.14
N ASN A 198 3.08 -2.08 -10.14
CA ASN A 198 3.09 -0.94 -11.05
C ASN A 198 2.23 -1.30 -12.28
N PHE A 199 1.19 -0.50 -12.54
CA PHE A 199 0.38 -0.62 -13.72
C PHE A 199 0.20 0.76 -14.36
N ASP A 200 0.64 0.90 -15.61
CA ASP A 200 0.53 2.13 -16.41
C ASP A 200 1.07 3.38 -15.66
N GLY A 201 2.24 3.23 -15.02
CA GLY A 201 2.91 4.31 -14.30
C GLY A 201 2.27 4.69 -12.96
N LYS A 202 1.24 3.96 -12.51
CA LYS A 202 0.62 4.10 -11.20
C LYS A 202 0.98 2.91 -10.34
N ILE A 203 1.08 3.14 -9.04
CA ILE A 203 1.28 2.06 -8.07
C ILE A 203 -0.07 1.69 -7.50
N TYR A 204 -0.36 0.40 -7.48
CA TYR A 204 -1.49 -0.19 -6.82
C TYR A 204 -1.00 -1.05 -5.67
N ILE A 205 -1.61 -0.88 -4.52
CA ILE A 205 -1.37 -1.69 -3.33
C ILE A 205 -2.64 -2.49 -3.05
N TYR A 206 -2.51 -3.80 -2.91
CA TYR A 206 -3.60 -4.72 -2.58
C TYR A 206 -3.29 -5.38 -1.24
N GLY A 207 -4.30 -5.66 -0.43
CA GLY A 207 -4.08 -6.37 0.83
C GLY A 207 -5.36 -6.76 1.53
N SER A 208 -5.22 -7.59 2.57
CA SER A 208 -6.30 -7.89 3.49
C SER A 208 -6.68 -6.64 4.28
N LEU A 209 -7.98 -6.43 4.46
CA LEU A 209 -8.45 -5.35 5.30
C LEU A 209 -8.55 -5.85 6.74
N ASP A 210 -7.72 -5.30 7.61
CA ASP A 210 -7.63 -5.72 9.00
C ASP A 210 -8.70 -5.01 9.83
N MET A 211 -9.74 -5.78 10.16
CA MET A 211 -10.86 -5.38 10.99
C MET A 211 -11.19 -6.52 11.92
N GLU A 212 -11.79 -6.23 13.06
CA GLU A 212 -12.34 -7.28 13.91
C GLU A 212 -13.51 -7.96 13.18
N TYR A 213 -13.35 -9.25 12.90
CA TYR A 213 -14.38 -10.08 12.31
C TYR A 213 -14.38 -11.44 12.98
N ASP A 214 -15.51 -11.82 13.57
CA ASP A 214 -15.70 -13.12 14.23
C ASP A 214 -14.60 -13.46 15.27
N GLY A 215 -14.17 -12.46 16.04
CA GLY A 215 -13.14 -12.62 17.08
C GLY A 215 -11.69 -12.71 16.54
N HIS A 216 -11.47 -12.45 15.26
CA HIS A 216 -10.15 -12.42 14.62
C HIS A 216 -9.83 -11.04 14.03
N PHE A 217 -8.53 -10.76 13.90
CA PHE A 217 -8.00 -9.61 13.17
C PHE A 217 -7.74 -10.04 11.72
N CYS A 218 -8.70 -9.70 10.85
CA CYS A 218 -8.73 -9.70 9.39
C CYS A 218 -10.19 -9.74 8.96
N SER A 219 -10.48 -9.52 7.68
CA SER A 219 -11.87 -9.51 7.22
C SER A 219 -12.09 -10.33 5.95
N PRO A 220 -13.36 -10.61 5.60
CA PRO A 220 -13.71 -11.20 4.32
C PRO A 220 -13.53 -10.26 3.10
N TYR A 221 -12.74 -9.19 3.24
CA TYR A 221 -12.61 -8.12 2.25
C TYR A 221 -11.15 -7.84 1.92
N TYR A 222 -10.87 -7.76 0.62
CA TYR A 222 -9.63 -7.18 0.10
C TYR A 222 -9.88 -5.77 -0.38
N ILE A 223 -8.87 -4.93 -0.24
CA ILE A 223 -8.91 -3.54 -0.69
C ILE A 223 -7.77 -3.27 -1.66
N SER A 224 -8.01 -2.37 -2.60
CA SER A 224 -6.97 -1.79 -3.46
C SER A 224 -6.84 -0.31 -3.21
N LEU A 225 -5.60 0.13 -3.08
CA LEU A 225 -5.18 1.51 -3.00
C LEU A 225 -4.38 1.83 -4.26
N MET A 226 -4.62 2.96 -4.88
CA MET A 226 -3.87 3.43 -6.04
C MET A 226 -3.23 4.76 -5.71
N THR A 227 -2.01 4.95 -6.22
CA THR A 227 -1.35 6.25 -6.23
C THR A 227 -0.71 6.53 -7.60
N PRO A 228 -0.89 7.74 -8.15
CA PRO A 228 -0.17 8.16 -9.34
C PRO A 228 1.20 8.76 -9.01
N ASP A 229 1.48 9.13 -7.76
CA ASP A 229 2.62 9.98 -7.41
C ASP A 229 3.23 9.73 -6.02
N LEU A 230 2.84 8.64 -5.35
CA LEU A 230 3.23 8.27 -3.97
C LEU A 230 2.79 9.27 -2.89
N LYS A 231 2.08 10.32 -3.25
CA LYS A 231 1.59 11.36 -2.32
C LYS A 231 0.09 11.27 -2.13
N ARG A 232 -0.65 11.15 -3.22
CA ARG A 232 -2.10 11.02 -3.22
C ARG A 232 -2.47 9.56 -3.35
N TRP A 233 -3.32 9.10 -2.45
CA TRP A 233 -3.84 7.74 -2.43
C TRP A 233 -5.35 7.76 -2.61
N GLU A 234 -5.86 6.80 -3.37
CA GLU A 234 -7.29 6.57 -3.47
C GLU A 234 -7.63 5.08 -3.42
N SER A 235 -8.81 4.78 -2.88
CA SER A 235 -9.40 3.45 -2.94
C SER A 235 -10.84 3.56 -3.42
N HIS A 236 -11.24 2.66 -4.30
CA HIS A 236 -12.58 2.64 -4.87
C HIS A 236 -13.52 1.69 -4.13
N GLY A 237 -13.05 1.14 -3.01
CA GLY A 237 -13.77 0.15 -2.23
C GLY A 237 -13.06 -1.19 -2.19
N TYR A 238 -13.79 -2.21 -1.79
CA TYR A 238 -13.30 -3.58 -1.85
C TYR A 238 -13.02 -3.98 -3.29
N SER A 239 -11.86 -4.57 -3.50
CA SER A 239 -11.41 -5.10 -4.78
C SER A 239 -11.87 -6.53 -5.01
N TYR A 240 -12.05 -7.26 -3.92
CA TYR A 240 -12.61 -8.60 -3.86
C TYR A 240 -13.27 -8.80 -2.50
N THR A 241 -14.39 -9.50 -2.48
CA THR A 241 -15.02 -9.94 -1.24
C THR A 241 -15.24 -11.45 -1.26
N ALA A 242 -15.13 -12.06 -0.08
CA ALA A 242 -15.49 -13.45 0.11
C ALA A 242 -16.96 -13.75 -0.24
N PHE A 243 -17.80 -12.73 -0.37
CA PHE A 243 -19.22 -12.85 -0.70
C PHE A 243 -19.50 -12.67 -2.20
N ASP A 244 -18.48 -12.37 -3.00
CA ASP A 244 -18.63 -12.24 -4.45
C ASP A 244 -19.10 -13.57 -5.04
N GLU A 245 -19.97 -13.50 -6.06
CA GLU A 245 -20.46 -14.69 -6.75
C GLU A 245 -19.28 -15.47 -7.36
N GLY A 246 -19.22 -16.77 -7.08
CA GLY A 246 -18.12 -17.62 -7.54
C GLY A 246 -16.84 -17.54 -6.69
N SER A 247 -16.85 -16.77 -5.59
CA SER A 247 -15.78 -16.80 -4.58
C SER A 247 -15.50 -18.24 -4.13
N PRO A 248 -14.24 -18.73 -4.23
CA PRO A 248 -13.86 -20.05 -3.70
C PRO A 248 -13.87 -20.09 -2.16
N TYR A 249 -14.05 -18.94 -1.50
CA TYR A 249 -13.99 -18.79 -0.04
C TYR A 249 -15.25 -18.12 0.52
N PRO A 250 -16.46 -18.65 0.27
CA PRO A 250 -17.72 -17.97 0.59
C PRO A 250 -17.82 -17.60 2.08
N GLY A 251 -17.86 -16.30 2.36
CA GLY A 251 -17.98 -15.74 3.72
C GLY A 251 -16.82 -16.03 4.67
N LYS A 252 -15.67 -16.49 4.17
CA LYS A 252 -14.47 -16.74 4.98
C LYS A 252 -13.64 -15.48 5.15
N ILE A 253 -12.87 -15.44 6.24
CA ILE A 253 -11.81 -14.44 6.41
C ILE A 253 -10.76 -14.68 5.33
N LEU A 254 -10.31 -13.58 4.72
CA LEU A 254 -9.31 -13.59 3.67
C LEU A 254 -7.98 -13.06 4.24
N TRP A 255 -6.90 -13.71 3.85
CA TRP A 255 -5.56 -13.49 4.41
C TRP A 255 -4.54 -13.40 3.28
N ASP A 256 -3.54 -12.54 3.44
CA ASP A 256 -2.31 -12.52 2.64
C ASP A 256 -2.59 -12.62 1.14
N SER A 257 -3.23 -11.58 0.60
CA SER A 257 -3.57 -11.56 -0.82
C SER A 257 -2.31 -11.50 -1.67
N ASP A 258 -2.21 -12.39 -2.65
CA ASP A 258 -1.28 -12.27 -3.78
C ASP A 258 -2.11 -12.08 -5.05
N GLY A 259 -1.72 -11.13 -5.89
CA GLY A 259 -2.45 -10.78 -7.10
C GLY A 259 -1.53 -10.64 -8.30
N SER A 260 -1.50 -11.65 -9.17
CA SER A 260 -0.87 -11.49 -10.48
C SER A 260 -1.89 -11.03 -11.53
N TYR A 261 -1.49 -10.07 -12.35
CA TYR A 261 -2.23 -9.71 -13.55
C TYR A 261 -1.77 -10.60 -14.70
N HIS A 262 -2.66 -11.44 -15.20
CA HIS A 262 -2.48 -12.22 -16.42
C HIS A 262 -3.54 -11.80 -17.43
N ASN A 263 -3.21 -11.84 -18.71
CA ASN A 263 -4.16 -11.53 -19.79
C ASN A 263 -4.52 -12.77 -20.56
#